data_AF-A0A3N5H3J6-F1
#
_entry.id   AF-A0A3N5H3J6-F1
#
_cell.length_a   1.000
_cell.length_b   1.000
_cell.length_c   1.000
_cell.angle_alpha   90.00
_cell.angle_beta   90.00
_cell.angle_gamma   90.00
#
_symmetry.space_group_name_H-M   'P 1'
#
loop_
_entity.id
_entity.type
_entity.pdbx_description
1 polymer ?
#
loop_
_entity_poly.entity_id
_entity_poly.type
_entity_poly.pdbx_seq_one_letter_code
_entity_poly.pdbx_strand_id
1 'polypeptide(L)' 'SKALKARGFRFVGSTICYALMQACGLVDDHVQGCFLARRR' A
#
# COMPACT_ATOMS: atom_id res chain seq x y z
N SER A 1 -4.71 -5.65 7.07
CA SER A 1 -6.11 -6.12 6.98
C SER A 1 -6.76 -6.37 8.36
N LYS A 2 -6.22 -7.25 9.23
CA LYS A 2 -6.85 -7.64 10.51
C LYS A 2 -7.29 -6.47 11.40
N ALA A 3 -6.41 -5.48 11.60
CA ALA A 3 -6.70 -4.30 12.42
C ALA A 3 -7.80 -3.39 11.84
N LEU A 4 -7.94 -3.34 10.51
CA LEU A 4 -9.00 -2.57 9.83
C LEU A 4 -10.34 -3.33 9.87
N LYS A 5 -10.32 -4.66 9.67
CA LYS A 5 -11.51 -5.49 9.85
C LYS A 5 -12.08 -5.37 11.28
N ALA A 6 -11.21 -5.37 12.30
CA ALA A 6 -11.62 -5.20 13.69
C ALA A 6 -12.26 -3.83 13.98
N ARG A 7 -11.92 -2.80 13.19
CA ARG A 7 -12.53 -1.46 13.28
C ARG A 7 -13.79 -1.31 12.42
N GLY A 8 -14.32 -2.41 11.87
CA GLY A 8 -15.56 -2.42 11.10
C GLY A 8 -15.40 -2.12 9.61
N PHE A 9 -14.18 -1.92 9.10
CA PHE A 9 -13.96 -1.69 7.67
C PHE A 9 -14.22 -2.98 6.87
N ARG A 10 -14.93 -2.83 5.75
CA ARG A 10 -15.22 -3.91 4.79
C ARG A 10 -14.30 -3.78 3.56
N PHE A 11 -14.13 -4.87 2.81
CA PHE A 11 -13.25 -4.91 1.62
C PHE A 11 -11.77 -4.52 1.90
N VAL A 12 -11.28 -4.79 3.11
CA VAL A 12 -9.89 -4.51 3.51
C VAL A 12 -9.04 -5.78 3.56
N GLY A 13 -9.05 -6.55 2.46
CA GLY A 13 -8.17 -7.71 2.25
C GLY A 13 -6.68 -7.32 2.28
N SER A 14 -5.77 -8.28 2.48
CA SER A 14 -4.33 -8.00 2.52
C SER A 14 -3.82 -7.34 1.23
N THR A 15 -4.22 -7.86 0.07
CA THR A 15 -3.89 -7.30 -1.25
C THR A 15 -4.36 -5.86 -1.41
N ILE A 16 -5.60 -5.57 -0.99
CA ILE A 16 -6.17 -4.21 -1.05
C ILE A 16 -5.42 -3.27 -0.12
N CYS A 17 -5.11 -3.71 1.10
CA CYS A 17 -4.29 -2.92 2.02
C CYS A 17 -2.89 -2.64 1.45
N TYR A 18 -2.27 -3.61 0.78
CA TYR A 18 -0.94 -3.43 0.19
C TYR A 18 -0.97 -2.42 -0.95
N ALA A 19 -1.91 -2.55 -1.88
CA ALA A 19 -2.10 -1.59 -2.96
C ALA A 19 -2.36 -0.16 -2.42
N LEU A 20 -3.15 -0.03 -1.35
CA LEU A 20 -3.37 1.25 -0.69
C LEU A 20 -2.07 1.83 -0.10
N MET A 21 -1.24 1.00 0.53
CA MET A 21 0.04 1.44 1.06
C MET A 21 0.98 1.93 -0.04
N GLN A 22 0.99 1.28 -1.19
CA GLN A 22 1.73 1.75 -2.37
C GLN A 22 1.18 3.10 -2.88
N ALA A 23 -0.14 3.21 -3.07
CA ALA A 23 -0.79 4.42 -3.59
C ALA A 23 -0.64 5.65 -2.68
N CYS A 24 -0.65 5.45 -1.36
CA CYS A 24 -0.48 6.54 -0.38
C CYS A 24 1.01 6.85 -0.09
N GLY A 25 1.96 6.16 -0.73
CA GLY A 25 3.40 6.37 -0.52
C GLY A 25 3.93 5.87 0.83
N LEU A 26 3.17 5.01 1.52
CA LEU A 26 3.63 4.29 2.72
C LEU A 26 4.67 3.22 2.35
N VAL A 27 4.56 2.68 1.14
CA VAL A 27 5.53 1.78 0.51
C VAL A 27 5.90 2.38 -0.84
N ASP A 28 7.20 2.52 -1.10
CA ASP A 28 7.72 2.92 -2.42
C ASP A 28 8.24 1.67 -3.14
N ASP A 29 7.36 1.08 -3.95
CA ASP A 29 7.63 -0.10 -4.77
C ASP A 29 7.70 0.27 -6.26
N HIS A 30 8.09 1.51 -6.57
CA HIS A 30 8.35 1.85 -7.96
C HIS A 30 9.40 0.91 -8.57
N VAL A 31 9.15 0.46 -9.80
CA VAL A 31 10.05 -0.45 -10.51
C VAL A 31 11.44 0.17 -10.72
N GLN A 32 12.47 -0.66 -10.83
CA GLN A 32 13.83 -0.18 -11.07
C GLN A 32 13.91 0.67 -12.35
N GLY A 33 14.57 1.82 -12.26
CA GLY A 33 14.66 2.79 -13.35
C GLY A 33 13.46 3.72 -13.48
N CYS A 34 12.43 3.61 -12.64
CA CYS A 34 11.34 4.57 -12.62
C CYS A 34 11.84 5.96 -12.20
N PHE A 35 11.56 6.98 -13.01
CA PHE A 35 12.00 8.35 -12.77
C PHE A 35 11.35 9.03 -11.55
N LEU A 36 10.25 8.44 -11.03
CA LEU A 36 9.54 8.89 -9.83
C LEU A 36 9.91 8.11 -8.57
N ALA A 37 10.63 6.99 -8.69
CA ALA A 37 11.08 6.24 -7.51
C ALA A 37 11.88 7.19 -6.60
N ARG A 38 11.63 7.16 -5.29
CA ARG A 38 12.47 7.94 -4.36
C ARG A 38 13.89 7.39 -4.49
N ARG A 39 14.78 8.23 -5.02
CA ARG A 39 16.21 7.98 -4.95
C ARG A 39 16.58 8.02 -3.47
N ARG A 40 16.86 6.85 -2.89
CA ARG A 40 17.50 6.76 -1.58
C ARG A 40 18.91 7.31 -1.65
#